data_AF-A0A9R0Q5Z6-F1
#
_entry.id   AF-A0A9R0Q5Z6-F1
#
_cell.length_a   1.000
_cell.length_b   1.000
_cell.length_c   1.000
_cell.angle_alpha   90.00
_cell.angle_beta   90.00
_cell.angle_gamma   90.00
#
_symmetry.space_group_name_H-M   'P 1'
#
loop_
_entity.id
_entity.type
_entity.pdbx_description
1 polymer ?
#
loop_
_entity_poly.entity_id
_entity_poly.type
_entity_poly.pdbx_seq_one_letter_code
_entity_poly.pdbx_strand_id
1 'polypeptide(L)'
;MLLQRNSSHRGYTPPYAEKLDESSEFQGDLKESFYIGAVRDVDMPNDPNQWPPKERFPSWKDTMKLYHEAALAAGKRILSLIALSLDLEAEFFQKIGAVDCSSEVIRLLHYPGYIIVFPLCHLKESEVLF
;
A
#
# COMPACT_ATOMS: atom_id res chain seq x y z
N MET A 1 19.02 2.05 -11.53
CA MET A 1 18.85 1.37 -10.23
C MET A 1 17.45 0.78 -10.20
N LEU A 2 17.30 -0.52 -9.94
CA LEU A 2 15.99 -1.12 -9.79
C LEU A 2 15.44 -0.74 -8.41
N LEU A 3 14.23 -0.20 -8.34
CA LEU A 3 13.59 0.21 -7.09
C LEU A 3 12.95 -1.00 -6.38
N GLN A 4 13.62 -2.16 -6.33
CA GLN A 4 13.06 -3.38 -5.75
C GLN A 4 12.88 -3.25 -4.24
N ARG A 5 11.87 -3.93 -3.69
CA ARG A 5 11.53 -3.88 -2.26
C ARG A 5 12.75 -4.19 -1.38
N ASN A 6 13.13 -3.24 -0.52
CA ASN A 6 14.27 -3.36 0.40
C ASN A 6 13.90 -4.07 1.72
N SER A 7 14.89 -4.27 2.59
CA SER A 7 14.72 -4.89 3.92
C SER A 7 13.81 -4.11 4.87
N SER A 8 13.60 -2.81 4.61
CA SER A 8 12.61 -1.99 5.32
C SER A 8 11.21 -2.06 4.68
N HIS A 9 10.98 -2.99 3.76
CA HIS A 9 9.72 -3.17 3.03
C HIS A 9 9.27 -1.92 2.27
N ARG A 10 10.21 -1.20 1.64
CA ARG A 10 9.95 -0.03 0.77
C ARG A 10 10.41 -0.30 -0.64
N GLY A 11 9.71 0.28 -1.62
CA GLY A 11 9.98 0.07 -3.04
C GLY A 11 8.96 -0.82 -3.74
N TYR A 12 9.34 -1.29 -4.91
CA TYR A 12 8.54 -2.01 -5.89
C TYR A 12 8.46 -3.51 -5.60
N THR A 13 7.29 -4.10 -5.83
CA THR A 13 7.11 -5.55 -5.97
C THR A 13 6.45 -5.87 -7.32
N PRO A 14 6.98 -6.85 -8.06
CA PRO A 14 6.40 -7.25 -9.34
C PRO A 14 5.08 -8.01 -9.18
N PRO A 15 4.34 -8.24 -10.28
CA PRO A 15 3.22 -9.17 -10.31
C PRO A 15 3.57 -10.53 -9.70
N TYR A 16 2.59 -11.15 -9.05
CA TYR A 16 2.70 -12.46 -8.38
C TYR A 16 3.60 -12.51 -7.15
N ALA A 17 4.22 -11.38 -6.76
CA ALA A 17 5.07 -11.35 -5.57
C ALA A 17 4.27 -11.46 -4.25
N GLU A 18 2.97 -11.18 -4.27
CA GLU A 18 2.10 -11.27 -3.10
C GLU A 18 1.23 -12.53 -3.20
N LYS A 19 1.52 -13.51 -2.34
CA LYS A 19 0.79 -14.78 -2.18
C LYS A 19 0.45 -14.95 -0.69
N LEU A 20 -0.83 -15.17 -0.38
CA LEU A 20 -1.31 -15.28 1.01
C LEU A 20 -0.97 -16.63 1.65
N ASP A 21 -1.08 -17.71 0.88
CA ASP A 21 -0.78 -19.07 1.31
C ASP A 21 0.39 -19.60 0.49
N GLU A 22 1.56 -19.75 1.11
CA GLU A 22 2.76 -20.27 0.43
C GLU A 22 2.57 -21.69 -0.11
N SER A 23 1.67 -22.49 0.46
CA SER A 23 1.41 -23.88 0.05
C SER A 23 0.46 -24.03 -1.15
N SER A 24 -0.23 -22.95 -1.54
CA SER A 24 -1.19 -22.96 -2.65
C SER A 24 -0.51 -23.08 -4.03
N GLU A 25 -1.14 -23.73 -4.99
CA GLU A 25 -0.72 -23.67 -6.41
C GLU A 25 -1.01 -22.30 -7.07
N PHE A 26 -1.73 -21.41 -6.37
CA PHE A 26 -2.03 -20.07 -6.87
C PHE A 26 -0.75 -19.24 -7.02
N GLN A 27 -0.48 -18.74 -8.22
CA GLN A 27 0.75 -18.03 -8.52
C GLN A 27 0.93 -16.71 -7.73
N GLY A 28 -0.16 -16.14 -7.22
CA GLY A 28 -0.18 -14.86 -6.51
C GLY A 28 -1.02 -13.81 -7.24
N ASP A 29 -1.15 -12.64 -6.64
CA ASP A 29 -1.97 -11.58 -7.21
C ASP A 29 -1.36 -11.02 -8.50
N LEU A 30 -2.17 -10.89 -9.56
CA LEU A 30 -1.80 -10.18 -10.79
C LEU A 30 -1.88 -8.66 -10.54
N LYS A 31 -0.93 -8.14 -9.76
CA LYS A 31 -0.80 -6.70 -9.48
C LYS A 31 0.66 -6.37 -9.18
N GLU A 32 1.11 -5.20 -9.58
CA GLU A 32 2.35 -4.64 -9.09
C GLU A 32 2.08 -3.61 -7.99
N SER A 33 3.00 -3.51 -7.04
CA SER A 33 2.85 -2.61 -5.89
C SER A 33 4.09 -1.75 -5.72
N PHE A 34 3.91 -0.54 -5.20
CA PHE A 34 5.01 0.31 -4.73
C PHE A 34 4.75 0.80 -3.31
N TYR A 35 5.71 0.55 -2.42
CA TYR A 35 5.58 0.79 -0.99
C TYR A 35 6.38 2.03 -0.58
N ILE A 36 5.69 2.98 0.04
CA ILE A 36 6.25 4.22 0.59
C ILE A 36 5.88 4.24 2.07
N GLY A 37 6.87 4.33 2.95
CA GLY A 37 6.64 4.47 4.39
C GLY A 37 6.35 5.90 4.80
N ALA A 38 6.36 6.12 6.11
CA ALA A 38 6.24 7.45 6.69
C ALA A 38 7.14 8.46 5.97
N VAL A 39 6.53 9.55 5.51
CA VAL A 39 7.20 10.65 4.83
C VAL A 39 7.45 11.74 5.87
N ARG A 40 8.69 12.19 6.02
CA ARG A 40 9.04 13.30 6.92
C ARG A 40 9.42 14.54 6.12
N ASP A 41 9.22 15.71 6.72
CA ASP A 41 9.54 16.99 6.09
C ASP A 41 11.03 17.15 5.81
N VAL A 42 11.86 16.69 6.75
CA VAL A 42 13.32 16.74 6.62
C VAL A 42 13.82 15.46 5.96
N ASP A 43 14.66 15.62 4.94
CA ASP A 43 15.39 14.51 4.33
C ASP A 43 16.33 13.91 5.38
N MET A 44 15.92 12.77 5.93
CA MET A 44 16.72 12.04 6.91
C MET A 44 17.87 11.34 6.18
N PRO A 45 19.10 11.34 6.74
CA PRO A 45 20.24 10.65 6.15
C PRO A 45 20.00 9.15 5.86
N ASN A 46 19.04 8.54 6.58
CA ASN A 46 18.64 7.14 6.44
C ASN A 46 17.14 7.00 6.08
N ASP A 47 16.60 7.81 5.17
CA ASP A 47 15.25 7.57 4.64
C ASP A 47 15.19 6.18 3.96
N PRO A 48 14.42 5.21 4.48
CA PRO A 48 14.33 3.89 3.87
C PRO A 48 13.49 3.91 2.58
N ASN A 49 12.78 5.01 2.29
CA ASN A 49 11.99 5.14 1.09
C ASN A 49 12.87 5.22 -0.16
N GLN A 50 12.45 4.50 -1.20
CA GLN A 50 13.08 4.56 -2.50
C GLN A 50 12.29 5.55 -3.36
N TRP A 51 12.95 6.61 -3.82
CA TRP A 51 12.33 7.62 -4.66
C TRP A 51 12.74 7.43 -6.13
N PRO A 52 11.79 7.47 -7.09
CA PRO A 52 12.13 7.48 -8.50
C PRO A 52 13.06 8.66 -8.86
N PRO A 53 13.89 8.52 -9.90
CA PRO A 53 14.81 9.57 -10.33
C PRO A 53 14.05 10.85 -10.71
N LYS A 54 14.48 11.99 -10.15
CA LYS A 54 13.84 13.30 -10.35
C LYS A 54 13.86 13.73 -11.82
N GLU A 55 14.83 13.28 -12.60
CA GLU A 55 14.96 13.59 -14.03
C GLU A 55 13.78 13.04 -14.84
N ARG A 56 13.23 11.89 -14.41
CA ARG A 56 12.09 11.24 -15.07
C ARG A 56 10.76 11.56 -14.39
N PHE A 57 10.77 11.72 -13.07
CA PHE A 57 9.58 11.94 -12.26
C PHE A 57 9.80 13.10 -11.28
N PRO A 58 9.85 14.35 -11.78
CA PRO A 58 10.31 15.51 -11.01
C PRO A 58 9.44 15.80 -9.78
N SER A 59 8.12 15.56 -9.87
CA SER A 59 7.18 15.87 -8.79
C SER A 59 6.84 14.68 -7.89
N TRP A 60 7.33 13.47 -8.18
CA TRP A 60 6.81 12.25 -7.54
C TRP A 60 6.91 12.27 -6.02
N LYS A 61 8.11 12.58 -5.49
CA LYS A 61 8.33 12.64 -4.05
C LYS A 61 7.40 13.65 -3.39
N ASP A 62 7.34 14.87 -3.92
CA ASP A 62 6.55 15.96 -3.36
C ASP A 62 5.04 15.67 -3.44
N THR A 63 4.57 15.09 -4.56
CA THR A 63 3.19 14.62 -4.70
C THR A 63 2.84 13.57 -3.66
N MET A 64 3.74 12.60 -3.42
CA MET A 64 3.50 11.56 -2.41
C MET A 64 3.56 12.11 -0.98
N LYS A 65 4.37 13.14 -0.71
CA LYS A 65 4.35 13.87 0.58
C LYS A 65 2.99 14.52 0.82
N LEU A 66 2.49 15.27 -0.17
CA LEU A 66 1.18 15.93 -0.09
C LEU A 66 0.03 14.94 0.08
N TYR A 67 0.09 13.82 -0.67
CA TYR A 67 -0.91 12.76 -0.54
C TYR A 67 -0.89 12.12 0.85
N HIS A 68 0.30 11.85 1.39
CA HIS A 68 0.47 11.31 2.74
C HIS A 68 -0.17 12.22 3.79
N GLU A 69 0.14 13.51 3.76
CA GLU A 69 -0.41 14.50 4.69
C GLU A 69 -1.95 14.56 4.61
N ALA A 70 -2.49 14.63 3.39
CA ALA A 70 -3.93 14.68 3.17
C ALA A 70 -4.64 13.41 3.65
N ALA A 71 -4.08 12.23 3.36
CA ALA A 71 -4.61 10.95 3.80
C ALA A 71 -4.57 10.80 5.32
N LEU A 72 -3.47 11.23 5.96
CA LEU A 72 -3.34 11.21 7.42
C LEU A 72 -4.35 12.16 8.09
N ALA A 73 -4.54 13.35 7.56
CA ALA A 73 -5.56 14.29 8.05
C ALA A 73 -6.98 13.71 7.95
N ALA A 74 -7.31 13.04 6.83
CA ALA A 74 -8.57 12.34 6.67
C ALA A 74 -8.71 11.17 7.66
N GLY A 75 -7.67 10.36 7.84
CA GLY A 75 -7.63 9.26 8.81
C GLY A 75 -7.85 9.73 10.25
N LYS A 76 -7.22 10.83 10.65
CA LYS A 76 -7.43 11.45 11.98
C LYS A 76 -8.89 11.82 12.20
N ARG A 77 -9.55 12.41 11.20
CA ARG A 77 -10.98 12.76 11.27
C ARG A 77 -11.87 11.52 11.39
N ILE A 78 -11.58 10.46 10.63
CA ILE A 78 -12.30 9.19 10.71
C ILE A 78 -12.15 8.58 12.10
N LEU A 79 -10.94 8.54 12.66
CA LEU A 79 -10.70 8.04 14.01
C LEU A 79 -11.46 8.84 15.06
N SER A 80 -11.57 10.16 14.91
CA SER A 80 -12.39 10.97 15.81
C SER A 80 -13.88 10.62 15.73
N LEU A 81 -14.40 10.35 14.53
CA LEU A 81 -15.78 9.87 14.37
C LEU A 81 -15.99 8.48 15.00
N ILE A 82 -15.02 7.58 14.86
CA ILE A 82 -15.05 6.26 15.52
C ILE A 82 -15.04 6.42 17.04
N ALA A 83 -14.20 7.29 17.59
CA ALA A 83 -14.14 7.53 19.03
C ALA A 83 -15.48 8.02 19.57
N LEU A 84 -16.09 9.00 18.89
CA LEU A 84 -17.42 9.49 19.24
C LEU A 84 -18.50 8.41 19.16
N SER A 85 -18.44 7.51 18.18
CA SER A 85 -19.39 6.38 18.06
C SER A 85 -19.27 5.35 19.18
N LEU A 86 -18.16 5.37 19.91
CA LEU A 86 -17.87 4.52 21.05
C LEU A 86 -18.09 5.25 22.39
N ASP A 87 -18.74 6.41 22.37
CA ASP A 87 -18.92 7.31 23.53
C ASP A 87 -17.60 7.72 24.19
N LEU A 88 -16.52 7.83 23.40
CA LEU A 88 -15.22 8.34 23.82
C LEU A 88 -15.03 9.80 23.37
N GLU A 89 -14.01 10.46 23.94
CA GLU A 89 -13.58 11.78 23.46
C GLU A 89 -13.10 11.70 22.01
N ALA A 90 -13.41 12.72 21.20
CA ALA A 90 -13.04 12.75 19.78
C ALA A 90 -11.53 12.60 19.53
N GLU A 91 -10.70 13.03 20.46
CA GLU A 91 -9.24 12.94 20.39
C GLU A 91 -8.66 11.68 21.07
N PHE A 92 -9.49 10.74 21.50
CA PHE A 92 -9.06 9.56 22.26
C PHE A 92 -7.91 8.81 21.58
N PHE A 93 -8.05 8.46 20.30
CA PHE A 93 -7.03 7.73 19.54
C PHE A 93 -5.75 8.54 19.33
N GLN A 94 -5.87 9.86 19.22
CA GLN A 94 -4.73 10.77 19.14
C GLN A 94 -3.97 10.81 20.47
N LYS A 95 -4.69 10.92 21.60
CA LYS A 95 -4.11 10.98 22.95
C LYS A 95 -3.34 9.71 23.33
N ILE A 96 -3.80 8.55 22.88
CA ILE A 96 -3.08 7.28 23.11
C ILE A 96 -1.96 7.01 22.08
N GLY A 97 -1.70 7.96 21.17
CA GLY A 97 -0.63 7.86 20.18
C GLY A 97 -0.94 6.93 19.00
N ALA A 98 -2.19 6.53 18.78
CA ALA A 98 -2.55 5.63 17.68
C ALA A 98 -2.30 6.24 16.28
N VAL A 99 -2.21 7.57 16.21
CA VAL A 99 -1.94 8.33 14.98
C VAL A 99 -0.47 8.73 14.83
N ASP A 100 0.37 8.53 15.86
CA ASP A 100 1.79 8.88 15.85
C ASP A 100 2.64 7.64 15.48
N CYS A 101 2.10 6.82 14.59
CA CYS A 101 2.62 5.48 14.34
C CYS A 101 3.71 5.55 13.27
N SER A 102 4.95 5.17 13.62
CA SER A 102 6.08 5.11 12.67
C SER A 102 5.91 4.06 11.56
N SER A 103 4.81 3.30 11.59
CA SER A 103 4.49 2.18 10.71
C SER A 103 3.56 2.55 9.55
N GLU A 104 3.26 3.83 9.36
CA GLU A 104 2.48 4.30 8.21
C GLU A 104 3.11 3.87 6.88
N VAL A 105 2.27 3.36 5.98
CA VAL A 105 2.67 2.92 4.63
C VAL A 105 1.58 3.30 3.63
N ILE A 106 1.99 3.97 2.55
CA ILE A 106 1.22 4.08 1.31
C ILE A 106 1.63 2.92 0.41
N ARG A 107 0.64 2.15 -0.06
CA ARG A 107 0.81 1.12 -1.07
C ARG A 107 0.12 1.59 -2.36
N LEU A 108 0.91 1.96 -3.35
CA LEU A 108 0.42 2.20 -4.70
C LEU A 108 0.22 0.84 -5.37
N LEU A 109 -0.91 0.64 -6.03
CA LEU A 109 -1.27 -0.61 -6.70
C LEU A 109 -1.56 -0.32 -8.17
N HIS A 110 -1.00 -1.12 -9.06
CA HIS A 110 -1.35 -1.13 -10.46
C HIS A 110 -1.72 -2.55 -10.90
N TYR A 111 -2.91 -2.68 -11.46
CA TYR A 111 -3.39 -3.91 -12.06
C TYR A 111 -3.24 -3.80 -13.58
N PRO A 112 -2.59 -4.77 -14.23
CA PRO A 112 -2.45 -4.72 -15.68
C PRO A 112 -3.81 -4.83 -16.37
N GLY A 113 -3.97 -4.10 -17.48
CA GLY A 113 -5.21 -4.09 -18.25
C GLY A 113 -5.47 -5.34 -19.10
N TYR A 114 -4.59 -6.35 -19.04
CA TYR A 114 -4.79 -7.63 -19.72
C TYR A 114 -5.33 -8.66 -18.75
N ILE A 115 -6.33 -9.42 -19.22
CA ILE A 115 -6.81 -10.61 -18.52
C ILE A 115 -5.93 -11.78 -18.96
N ILE A 116 -5.32 -12.47 -18.01
CA ILE A 116 -4.73 -13.77 -18.27
C ILE A 116 -5.88 -14.77 -18.26
N VAL A 117 -6.32 -15.16 -19.46
CA VAL A 117 -7.15 -16.34 -19.61
C VAL A 117 -6.22 -17.52 -19.32
N PHE A 118 -6.24 -18.00 -18.07
CA PHE A 118 -5.70 -19.33 -17.80
C PHE A 118 -6.41 -20.30 -18.76
N PRO A 119 -5.69 -21.17 -19.49
CA PRO A 119 -6.38 -22.29 -20.11
C PRO A 119 -7.08 -23.01 -18.96
N LEU A 120 -8.41 -23.00 -18.99
CA LEU A 120 -9.26 -23.67 -18.00
C LEU A 120 -8.65 -25.02 -17.68
N CYS A 121 -8.08 -25.15 -16.49
CA CYS A 121 -7.70 -26.44 -15.95
C CYS A 121 -9.01 -27.20 -15.76
N HIS A 122 -9.35 -28.06 -16.71
CA HIS A 122 -10.41 -29.06 -16.69
C HIS A 122 -11.60 -28.82 -15.73
N LEU A 123 -12.29 -27.69 -15.87
CA LEU A 123 -13.68 -27.63 -15.44
C LEU A 123 -14.49 -28.30 -16.54
N LYS A 124 -14.86 -29.57 -16.31
CA LYS A 124 -15.90 -30.22 -17.10
C LYS A 124 -17.13 -29.31 -17.06
N GLU A 125 -17.66 -28.96 -18.23
CA GLU A 125 -18.85 -28.13 -18.46
C GLU A 125 -20.15 -28.62 -17.77
N SER A 126 -20.10 -29.56 -16.84
CA SER A 126 -21.28 -30.25 -16.30
C SER A 126 -21.79 -29.76 -14.94
N GLU A 127 -21.17 -28.75 -14.29
CA GLU A 127 -21.62 -28.30 -12.96
C GLU A 127 -21.87 -26.78 -12.85
N VAL A 128 -22.41 -26.19 -13.92
CA VAL A 128 -23.14 -24.92 -13.81
C VAL A 128 -24.59 -25.18 -14.20
N LEU A 129 -25.38 -25.61 -13.23
CA LEU A 129 -26.84 -25.48 -13.27
C LEU A 129 -27.23 -24.37 -12.30
N PHE A 130 -28.14 -23.53 -12.77
CA PHE A 130 -28.73 -22.35 -12.12
C PHE A 130 -29.03 -22.52 -10.63
#